data_AF-A0A7C6DQX9-F1
#
_entry.id   AF-A0A7C6DQX9-F1
#
_cell.length_a   1.000
_cell.length_b   1.000
_cell.length_c   1.000
_cell.angle_alpha   90.00
_cell.angle_beta   90.00
_cell.angle_gamma   90.00
#
_symmetry.space_group_name_H-M   'P 1'
#
loop_
_entity.id
_entity.type
_entity.pdbx_description
1 polymer ?
#
loop_
_entity_poly.entity_id
_entity_poly.type
_entity_poly.pdbx_seq_one_letter_code
_entity_poly.pdbx_strand_id
1 'polypeptide(L)'
;MIRALDAFGRYVCSQRLGPILECGCGNSSTPFLHSVCQPSEHELHSVETDPAWMDAVKHLAAPWHIFHGVPEDQWDSFDLVDKSPWRWGLAFVDHKPGWRRFLEIRRLASVSTFVVVHDTEAHYGGVDEELAKFRFMRVYDYERPWTSVASNLLDPASVWDLRK
;
A
#
# COMPACT_ATOMS: atom_id res chain seq x y z
N MET A 1 -3.17 -10.53 3.90
CA MET A 1 -2.92 -9.58 2.79
C MET A 1 -4.03 -9.46 1.75
N ILE A 2 -4.22 -10.45 0.87
CA ILE A 2 -5.01 -10.30 -0.38
C ILE A 2 -6.43 -9.78 -0.13
N ARG A 3 -7.15 -10.29 0.88
CA ARG A 3 -8.53 -9.82 1.12
C ARG A 3 -8.60 -8.38 1.63
N ALA A 4 -7.55 -7.86 2.28
CA ALA A 4 -7.49 -6.44 2.63
C ALA A 4 -7.32 -5.61 1.35
N LEU A 5 -6.33 -5.93 0.52
CA LEU A 5 -6.13 -5.26 -0.77
C LEU A 5 -7.35 -5.34 -1.68
N ASP A 6 -8.07 -6.47 -1.68
CA ASP A 6 -9.28 -6.65 -2.46
C ASP A 6 -10.35 -5.62 -2.08
N ALA A 7 -10.73 -5.55 -0.82
CA ALA A 7 -11.81 -4.63 -0.44
C ALA A 7 -11.39 -3.18 -0.45
N PHE A 8 -10.22 -2.85 0.10
CA PHE A 8 -9.79 -1.46 0.17
C PHE A 8 -9.39 -0.94 -1.21
N GLY A 9 -8.73 -1.76 -2.03
CA GLY A 9 -8.43 -1.42 -3.42
C GLY A 9 -9.70 -1.24 -4.26
N ARG A 10 -10.64 -2.20 -4.23
CA ARG A 10 -11.92 -2.05 -4.95
C ARG A 10 -12.73 -0.86 -4.44
N TYR A 11 -12.75 -0.62 -3.14
CA TYR A 11 -13.41 0.56 -2.57
C TYR A 11 -12.80 1.85 -3.14
N VAL A 12 -11.47 1.97 -3.11
CA VAL A 12 -10.74 3.12 -3.68
C VAL A 12 -11.05 3.32 -5.16
N CYS A 13 -10.99 2.26 -5.97
CA CYS A 13 -11.31 2.34 -7.40
C CYS A 13 -12.78 2.75 -7.62
N SER A 14 -13.72 2.12 -6.90
CA SER A 14 -15.17 2.37 -7.07
C SER A 14 -15.59 3.77 -6.65
N GLN A 15 -14.99 4.30 -5.59
CA GLN A 15 -15.27 5.63 -5.06
C GLN A 15 -14.43 6.71 -5.76
N ARG A 16 -13.56 6.32 -6.72
CA ARG A 16 -12.62 7.22 -7.39
C ARG A 16 -11.80 8.04 -6.39
N LEU A 17 -11.38 7.40 -5.29
CA LEU A 17 -10.38 7.99 -4.40
C LEU A 17 -9.05 8.07 -5.16
N GLY A 18 -8.09 8.85 -4.68
CA GLY A 18 -6.85 9.09 -5.43
C GLY A 18 -6.07 7.80 -5.79
N PRO A 19 -4.94 7.95 -6.50
CA PRO A 19 -4.13 6.82 -6.96
C PRO A 19 -3.76 5.83 -5.85
N ILE A 20 -3.40 4.62 -6.25
CA ILE A 20 -2.85 3.59 -5.35
C ILE A 20 -1.33 3.63 -5.42
N LEU A 21 -0.68 3.59 -4.26
CA LEU A 21 0.76 3.41 -4.10
C LEU A 21 1.06 2.01 -3.55
N GLU A 22 1.99 1.30 -4.16
CA GLU A 22 2.60 0.07 -3.66
C GLU A 22 4.09 0.35 -3.38
N CYS A 23 4.48 0.25 -2.11
CA CYS A 23 5.88 0.30 -1.67
C CYS A 23 6.37 -1.12 -1.46
N GLY A 24 7.18 -1.62 -2.41
CA GLY A 24 7.64 -3.00 -2.48
C GLY A 24 6.81 -3.77 -3.50
N CYS A 25 7.39 -4.07 -4.67
CA CYS A 25 6.68 -4.80 -5.72
C CYS A 25 7.11 -6.27 -5.78
N GLY A 26 6.23 -7.14 -6.28
CA GLY A 26 6.53 -8.56 -6.34
C GLY A 26 5.41 -9.42 -6.91
N ASN A 27 5.68 -10.71 -7.06
CA ASN A 27 4.82 -11.65 -7.80
C ASN A 27 3.46 -11.95 -7.13
N SER A 28 3.16 -11.36 -5.97
CA SER A 28 1.90 -11.59 -5.26
C SER A 28 1.00 -10.35 -5.27
N SER A 29 1.40 -9.28 -4.59
CA SER A 29 0.60 -8.07 -4.47
C SER A 29 0.49 -7.31 -5.79
N THR A 30 1.56 -7.22 -6.58
CA THR A 30 1.57 -6.40 -7.80
C THR A 30 0.60 -6.91 -8.88
N PRO A 31 0.58 -8.21 -9.26
CA PRO A 31 -0.43 -8.72 -10.18
C PRO A 31 -1.86 -8.57 -9.64
N PHE A 32 -2.01 -8.70 -8.32
CA PHE A 32 -3.31 -8.55 -7.67
C PHE A 32 -3.82 -7.11 -7.74
N LEU A 33 -3.02 -6.13 -7.32
CA LEU A 33 -3.34 -4.71 -7.39
C LEU A 33 -3.57 -4.25 -8.83
N HIS A 34 -2.76 -4.73 -9.78
CA HIS A 34 -2.98 -4.52 -11.20
C HIS A 34 -4.40 -4.97 -11.61
N SER A 35 -4.81 -6.18 -11.24
CA SER A 35 -6.15 -6.70 -11.57
C SER A 35 -7.28 -5.93 -10.90
N VAL A 36 -7.05 -5.36 -9.70
CA VAL A 36 -8.04 -4.53 -8.99
C VAL A 36 -8.21 -3.18 -9.68
N CYS A 37 -7.13 -2.59 -10.21
CA CYS A 37 -7.16 -1.30 -10.89
C CYS A 37 -7.62 -1.38 -12.35
N GLN A 38 -7.36 -2.50 -13.02
CA GLN A 38 -7.59 -2.68 -14.46
C GLN A 38 -9.01 -2.32 -14.95
N PRO A 39 -10.11 -2.70 -14.26
CA PRO A 39 -11.47 -2.44 -14.78
C PRO A 39 -11.82 -0.96 -14.94
N SER A 40 -11.19 -0.08 -14.15
CA SER A 40 -11.42 1.36 -14.20
C SER A 40 -10.20 2.14 -14.65
N GLU A 41 -9.14 1.45 -15.08
CA GLU A 41 -7.82 2.01 -15.36
C GLU A 41 -7.35 2.94 -14.23
N HIS A 42 -7.57 2.49 -12.97
CA HIS A 42 -7.24 3.31 -11.80
C HIS A 42 -5.72 3.43 -11.67
N GLU A 43 -5.25 4.65 -11.44
CA GLU A 43 -3.82 4.91 -11.39
C GLU A 43 -3.15 4.16 -10.22
N LEU A 44 -2.12 3.39 -10.55
CA LEU A 44 -1.33 2.55 -9.65
C LEU A 44 0.15 2.84 -9.85
N HIS A 45 0.84 3.15 -8.75
CA HIS A 45 2.28 3.36 -8.70
C HIS A 45 2.93 2.23 -7.89
N SER A 46 3.83 1.46 -8.49
CA SER A 46 4.61 0.44 -7.79
C SER A 46 6.07 0.86 -7.71
N VAL A 47 6.61 0.93 -6.50
CA VAL A 47 7.97 1.41 -6.21
C VAL A 47 8.80 0.28 -5.65
N GLU A 48 10.02 0.13 -6.15
CA GLU A 48 10.93 -0.92 -5.70
C GLU A 48 12.40 -0.49 -5.77
N THR A 49 13.18 -0.92 -4.77
CA THR A 49 14.62 -0.69 -4.64
C THR A 49 15.46 -1.78 -5.30
N ASP A 50 14.96 -3.00 -5.35
CA ASP A 50 15.63 -4.16 -5.93
C ASP A 50 15.20 -4.35 -7.40
N PRO A 51 16.11 -4.14 -8.37
CA PRO A 51 15.77 -4.24 -9.79
C PRO A 51 15.33 -5.65 -10.21
N ALA A 52 15.72 -6.71 -9.49
CA ALA A 52 15.29 -8.07 -9.82
C ALA A 52 13.81 -8.30 -9.53
N TRP A 53 13.30 -7.76 -8.42
CA TRP A 53 11.87 -7.78 -8.11
C TRP A 53 11.08 -6.95 -9.12
N MET A 54 11.59 -5.76 -9.46
CA MET A 54 10.99 -4.90 -10.48
C MET A 54 10.91 -5.60 -11.84
N ASP A 55 12.00 -6.22 -12.30
CA ASP A 55 12.07 -6.89 -13.59
C ASP A 55 11.10 -8.07 -13.70
N ALA A 56 10.80 -8.75 -12.59
CA ALA A 56 9.84 -9.85 -12.56
C ALA A 56 8.41 -9.39 -12.87
N VAL A 57 8.03 -8.15 -12.52
CA VAL A 57 6.65 -7.66 -12.62
C VAL A 57 6.43 -6.51 -13.61
N LYS A 58 7.50 -5.89 -14.12
CA LYS A 58 7.41 -4.74 -15.06
C LYS A 58 6.61 -5.02 -16.34
N HIS A 59 6.42 -6.29 -16.70
CA HIS A 59 5.59 -6.70 -17.82
C HIS A 59 4.10 -6.34 -17.62
N LEU A 60 3.69 -6.03 -16.38
CA LEU A 60 2.35 -5.53 -16.02
C LEU A 60 2.19 -4.02 -16.23
N ALA A 61 3.21 -3.31 -16.74
CA ALA A 61 3.14 -1.87 -16.98
C ALA A 61 2.01 -1.53 -17.96
N ALA A 62 1.30 -0.44 -17.66
CA ALA A 62 0.19 0.06 -18.46
C ALA A 62 0.13 1.59 -18.34
N PRO A 63 -0.64 2.31 -19.18
CA PRO A 63 -0.79 3.76 -19.05
C PRO A 63 -1.24 4.23 -17.66
N TRP A 64 -1.92 3.36 -16.92
CA TRP A 64 -2.41 3.56 -15.55
C TRP A 64 -1.61 2.79 -14.49
N HIS A 65 -0.61 1.98 -14.87
CA HIS A 65 0.23 1.21 -13.94
C HIS A 65 1.70 1.53 -14.16
N ILE A 66 2.24 2.38 -13.28
CA ILE A 66 3.53 3.05 -13.44
C ILE A 66 4.51 2.47 -12.41
N PHE A 67 5.67 2.03 -12.90
CA PHE A 67 6.74 1.47 -12.07
C PHE A 67 7.84 2.50 -11.83
N HIS A 68 8.31 2.55 -10.58
CA HIS A 68 9.36 3.48 -10.13
C HIS A 68 10.50 2.68 -9.50
N GLY A 69 11.64 2.61 -10.18
CA GLY A 69 12.87 2.09 -9.60
C GLY A 69 13.56 3.17 -8.78
N VAL A 70 13.88 2.87 -7.53
CA VAL A 70 14.75 3.72 -6.69
C VAL A 70 16.05 2.99 -6.35
N PRO A 71 17.15 3.70 -6.05
CA PRO A 71 18.39 3.04 -5.65
C PRO A 71 18.20 2.19 -4.39
N GLU A 72 19.01 1.12 -4.26
CA GLU A 72 18.98 0.21 -3.12
C GLU A 72 18.99 0.96 -1.79
N ASP A 73 18.09 0.59 -0.88
CA ASP A 73 17.87 1.19 0.44
C ASP A 73 17.55 2.72 0.45
N GLN A 74 17.31 3.33 -0.71
CA GLN A 74 17.02 4.77 -0.84
C GLN A 74 15.54 5.08 -1.07
N TRP A 75 14.65 4.50 -0.26
CA TRP A 75 13.20 4.80 -0.30
C TRP A 75 12.88 6.30 -0.13
N ASP A 76 13.76 7.07 0.52
CA ASP A 76 13.62 8.52 0.67
C ASP A 76 13.79 9.28 -0.66
N SER A 77 14.40 8.68 -1.69
CA SER A 77 14.52 9.32 -3.00
C SER A 77 13.21 9.30 -3.79
N PHE A 78 12.21 8.53 -3.36
CA PHE A 78 10.89 8.55 -3.97
C PHE A 78 10.08 9.72 -3.40
N ASP A 79 10.15 10.86 -4.09
CA ASP A 79 9.53 12.11 -3.66
C ASP A 79 7.99 12.08 -3.67
N LEU A 80 7.37 11.21 -4.49
CA LEU A 80 5.91 11.21 -4.63
C LEU A 80 5.17 10.66 -3.40
N VAL A 81 5.85 9.98 -2.45
CA VAL A 81 5.19 9.50 -1.21
C VAL A 81 4.46 10.64 -0.50
N ASP A 82 5.15 11.76 -0.29
CA ASP A 82 4.70 12.90 0.52
C ASP A 82 4.65 14.23 -0.26
N LYS A 83 5.17 14.27 -1.48
CA LYS A 83 5.11 15.45 -2.37
C LYS A 83 4.18 15.27 -3.57
N SER A 84 3.38 14.21 -3.62
CA SER A 84 2.36 14.05 -4.66
C SER A 84 1.38 15.24 -4.67
N PRO A 85 0.92 15.71 -5.84
CA PRO A 85 -0.08 16.77 -5.91
C PRO A 85 -1.50 16.28 -5.53
N TRP A 86 -1.64 15.01 -5.18
CA TRP A 86 -2.87 14.35 -4.76
C TRP A 86 -2.68 13.62 -3.42
N ARG A 87 -3.80 13.25 -2.80
CA ARG A 87 -3.87 12.28 -1.71
C ARG A 87 -3.94 10.87 -2.30
N TRP A 88 -3.15 9.94 -1.77
CA TRP A 88 -3.27 8.52 -2.13
C TRP A 88 -4.60 7.95 -1.65
N GLY A 89 -5.32 7.23 -2.52
CA GLY A 89 -6.50 6.48 -2.11
C GLY A 89 -6.12 5.34 -1.17
N LEU A 90 -5.05 4.62 -1.53
CA LEU A 90 -4.46 3.55 -0.74
C LEU A 90 -2.96 3.57 -0.91
N ALA A 91 -2.22 3.38 0.18
CA ALA A 91 -0.80 3.06 0.13
C ALA A 91 -0.56 1.69 0.79
N PHE A 92 -0.01 0.75 0.03
CA PHE A 92 0.36 -0.57 0.48
C PHE A 92 1.86 -0.62 0.79
N VAL A 93 2.22 -1.00 2.01
CA VAL A 93 3.59 -1.01 2.53
C VAL A 93 4.03 -2.45 2.80
N ASP A 94 4.85 -2.99 1.91
CA ASP A 94 5.42 -4.35 2.00
C ASP A 94 6.89 -4.42 1.51
N HIS A 95 7.58 -3.30 1.46
CA HIS A 95 8.96 -3.30 1.00
C HIS A 95 9.95 -3.90 2.00
N LYS A 96 11.13 -4.23 1.49
CA LYS A 96 12.32 -4.48 2.30
C LYS A 96 13.14 -3.18 2.48
N PRO A 97 13.91 -3.06 3.57
CA PRO A 97 13.87 -3.95 4.73
C PRO A 97 12.65 -3.66 5.63
N GLY A 98 12.07 -4.72 6.23
CA GLY A 98 10.83 -4.61 7.01
C GLY A 98 10.90 -3.66 8.21
N TRP A 99 12.06 -3.54 8.85
CA TRP A 99 12.30 -2.60 9.96
C TRP A 99 12.12 -1.14 9.55
N ARG A 100 12.20 -0.81 8.26
CA ARG A 100 12.10 0.57 7.78
C ARG A 100 10.65 1.03 7.59
N ARG A 101 9.71 0.10 7.41
CA ARG A 101 8.30 0.35 7.06
C ARG A 101 7.62 1.40 7.94
N PHE A 102 8.06 1.59 9.19
CA PHE A 102 7.56 2.66 10.06
C PHE A 102 7.74 4.07 9.47
N LEU A 103 8.81 4.32 8.70
CA LEU A 103 9.04 5.60 8.05
C LEU A 103 7.99 5.86 6.98
N GLU A 104 7.71 4.87 6.13
CA GLU A 104 6.68 4.97 5.10
C GLU A 104 5.29 5.14 5.73
N ILE A 105 4.96 4.37 6.77
CA ILE A 105 3.72 4.53 7.54
C ILE A 105 3.58 5.98 8.07
N ARG A 106 4.64 6.53 8.65
CA ARG A 106 4.66 7.92 9.16
C ARG A 106 4.48 8.95 8.04
N ARG A 107 5.21 8.81 6.92
CA ARG A 107 5.14 9.73 5.77
C ARG A 107 3.75 9.71 5.14
N LEU A 108 3.11 8.55 5.07
CA LEU A 108 1.80 8.34 4.45
C LEU A 108 0.61 8.74 5.33
N ALA A 109 0.81 8.88 6.64
CA ALA A 109 -0.27 9.06 7.61
C ALA A 109 -1.20 10.25 7.33
N SER A 110 -0.68 11.36 6.80
CA SER A 110 -1.44 12.58 6.50
C SER A 110 -1.81 12.72 5.03
N VAL A 111 -1.23 11.92 4.13
CA VAL A 111 -1.35 12.04 2.66
C VAL A 111 -2.00 10.84 1.99
N SER A 112 -2.43 9.83 2.76
CA SER A 112 -3.21 8.69 2.27
C SER A 112 -4.60 8.64 2.90
N THR A 113 -5.56 8.01 2.21
CA THR A 113 -6.87 7.67 2.80
C THR A 113 -6.75 6.38 3.60
N PHE A 114 -6.14 5.35 3.03
CA PHE A 114 -5.80 4.11 3.72
C PHE A 114 -4.30 3.84 3.63
N VAL A 115 -3.72 3.35 4.73
CA VAL A 115 -2.38 2.74 4.75
C VAL A 115 -2.57 1.27 5.10
N VAL A 116 -2.15 0.38 4.21
CA VAL A 116 -2.23 -1.08 4.37
C VAL A 116 -0.81 -1.60 4.58
N VAL A 117 -0.55 -2.29 5.68
CA VAL A 117 0.79 -2.74 6.08
C VAL A 117 0.82 -4.25 6.22
N HIS A 118 1.82 -4.85 5.58
CA HIS A 118 2.04 -6.29 5.57
C HIS A 118 2.99 -6.77 6.69
N ASP A 119 2.96 -8.07 7.01
CA ASP A 119 3.76 -8.75 8.05
C ASP A 119 3.72 -8.07 9.44
N THR A 120 2.55 -7.58 9.83
CA THR A 120 2.43 -6.81 11.09
C THR A 120 2.59 -7.68 12.34
N GLU A 121 2.55 -9.01 12.22
CA GLU A 121 2.92 -9.91 13.33
C GLU A 121 4.41 -9.94 13.65
N ALA A 122 5.26 -9.42 12.76
CA ALA A 122 6.71 -9.51 12.91
C ALA A 122 7.25 -8.50 13.94
N HIS A 123 6.43 -7.53 14.37
CA HIS A 123 6.80 -6.48 15.33
C HIS A 123 8.10 -5.77 14.94
N TYR A 124 8.23 -5.44 13.66
CA TYR A 124 9.34 -4.64 13.17
C TYR A 124 9.37 -3.30 13.92
N GLY A 125 10.54 -2.95 14.46
CA GLY A 125 10.66 -1.80 15.37
C GLY A 125 10.06 -0.52 14.78
N GLY A 126 9.14 0.11 15.52
CA GLY A 126 8.47 1.34 15.12
C GLY A 126 7.14 1.15 14.39
N VAL A 127 6.86 -0.02 13.79
CA VAL A 127 5.64 -0.23 12.98
C VAL A 127 4.38 -0.13 13.85
N ASP A 128 4.37 -0.83 14.99
CA ASP A 128 3.23 -0.83 15.91
C ASP A 128 2.98 0.56 16.51
N GLU A 129 4.06 1.26 16.88
CA GLU A 129 3.98 2.61 17.43
C GLU A 129 3.46 3.63 16.42
N GLU A 130 3.82 3.53 15.14
CA GLU A 130 3.28 4.40 14.10
C GLU A 130 1.83 4.07 13.75
N LEU A 131 1.48 2.78 13.67
CA LEU A 131 0.09 2.35 13.44
C LEU A 131 -0.85 2.80 14.56
N ALA A 132 -0.41 2.76 15.82
CA ALA A 132 -1.19 3.20 16.97
C ALA A 132 -1.55 4.70 16.98
N LYS A 133 -0.88 5.52 16.14
CA LYS A 133 -1.17 6.97 16.02
C LYS A 133 -2.33 7.28 15.10
N PHE A 134 -2.78 6.32 14.28
CA PHE A 134 -3.92 6.53 13.40
C PHE A 134 -5.22 6.58 14.20
N ARG A 135 -6.16 7.43 13.74
CA ARG A 135 -7.50 7.52 14.33
C ARG A 135 -8.24 6.19 14.29
N PHE A 136 -8.09 5.45 13.20
CA PHE A 136 -8.67 4.13 13.01
C PHE A 136 -7.59 3.16 12.58
N MET A 137 -7.52 2.00 13.23
CA MET A 137 -6.60 0.92 12.89
C MET A 137 -7.31 -0.41 13.12
N ARG A 138 -7.17 -1.32 12.14
CA ARG A 138 -7.62 -2.70 12.27
C ARG A 138 -6.55 -3.66 11.81
N VAL A 139 -6.31 -4.69 12.62
CA VAL A 139 -5.50 -5.84 12.26
C VAL A 139 -6.41 -6.91 11.64
N TYR A 140 -5.98 -7.45 10.51
CA TYR A 140 -6.60 -8.59 9.85
C TYR A 140 -5.67 -9.80 10.00
N ASP A 141 -6.00 -10.65 10.97
CA ASP A 141 -5.17 -11.75 11.49
C ASP A 141 -5.71 -13.15 11.14
N TYR A 142 -6.77 -13.23 10.33
CA TYR A 142 -7.43 -14.49 9.95
C TYR A 142 -6.56 -15.43 9.10
N GLU A 143 -5.63 -14.88 8.32
CA GLU A 143 -4.65 -15.63 7.52
C GLU A 143 -3.30 -14.91 7.62
N ARG A 144 -2.23 -15.67 7.80
CA ARG A 144 -0.88 -15.10 7.75
C ARG A 144 -0.48 -14.77 6.30
N PRO A 145 0.33 -13.72 6.12
CA PRO A 145 0.78 -12.80 7.16
C PRO A 145 -0.30 -11.78 7.55
N TRP A 146 -0.23 -11.33 8.81
CA TRP A 146 -1.16 -10.36 9.37
C TRP A 146 -1.03 -9.04 8.63
N THR A 147 -2.17 -8.46 8.29
CA THR A 147 -2.22 -7.20 7.56
C THR A 147 -2.97 -6.18 8.39
N SER A 148 -2.32 -5.06 8.70
CA SER A 148 -3.01 -3.93 9.33
C SER A 148 -3.50 -2.95 8.30
N VAL A 149 -4.68 -2.37 8.52
CA VAL A 149 -5.18 -1.24 7.73
C VAL A 149 -5.48 -0.10 8.68
N ALA A 150 -4.89 1.06 8.39
CA ALA A 150 -5.01 2.25 9.20
C ALA A 150 -5.49 3.45 8.36
N SER A 151 -6.19 4.38 9.01
CA SER A 151 -6.69 5.60 8.39
C SER A 151 -6.96 6.69 9.42
N ASN A 152 -6.76 7.94 9.00
CA ASN A 152 -7.18 9.12 9.75
C ASN A 152 -8.52 9.70 9.27
N LEU A 153 -9.07 9.19 8.16
CA LEU A 153 -10.21 9.77 7.44
C LEU A 153 -11.44 8.87 7.45
N LEU A 154 -11.28 7.57 7.21
CA LEU A 154 -12.36 6.60 7.08
C LEU A 154 -12.09 5.39 7.96
N ASP A 155 -13.11 4.90 8.68
CA ASP A 155 -12.96 3.69 9.50
C ASP A 155 -12.78 2.46 8.60
N PRO A 156 -11.67 1.69 8.70
CA PRO A 156 -11.50 0.46 7.95
C PRO A 156 -12.65 -0.54 8.16
N ALA A 157 -13.32 -0.51 9.32
CA ALA A 157 -14.49 -1.34 9.60
C ALA A 157 -15.64 -1.08 8.62
N SER A 158 -15.93 0.19 8.34
CA SER A 158 -17.08 0.57 7.51
C SER A 158 -16.91 0.14 6.05
N VAL A 159 -15.66 0.00 5.59
CA VAL A 159 -15.36 -0.56 4.26
C VAL A 159 -15.37 -2.08 4.29
N TRP A 160 -14.79 -2.69 5.33
CA TRP A 160 -14.71 -4.14 5.46
C TRP A 160 -16.10 -4.80 5.52
N ASP A 161 -17.04 -4.20 6.23
CA ASP A 161 -18.39 -4.71 6.41
C ASP A 161 -19.25 -4.67 5.14
N LEU A 162 -18.88 -3.89 4.11
CA LEU A 162 -19.57 -3.88 2.79
C LEU A 162 -19.41 -5.20 2.03
N ARG A 163 -18.61 -6.14 2.53
CA ARG A 163 -18.44 -7.47 1.96
C ARG A 163 -19.46 -8.50 2.44
N LYS A 164 -20.31 -8.14 3.41
CA LYS A 164 -21.38 -9.01 3.91
C LYS A 164 -22.59 -8.98 2.98
#